data_AF-A0A160DY81-F1
#
_entry.id   AF-A0A160DY81-F1
#
_cell.length_a   1.000
_cell.length_b   1.000
_cell.length_c   1.000
_cell.angle_alpha   90.00
_cell.angle_beta   90.00
_cell.angle_gamma   90.00
#
_symmetry.space_group_name_H-M   'P 1'
#
loop_
_entity.id
_entity.type
_entity.pdbx_description
1 polymer ?
#
loop_
_entity_poly.entity_id
_entity_poly.type
_entity_poly.pdbx_seq_one_letter_code
_entity_poly.pdbx_strand_id
1 'polypeptide(L)'
;MVRGVYIERAPSERLTVSASLDRYLAEVTPIKKPTTQRAEQVRAETLRSHFGKYSLAAITAEMVATFRDTRLAKGKSNSTVRLDLALLGHLFTTVNLLPANGRQEGRF
;
A
#
# COMPACT_ATOMS: atom_id res chain seq x y z
N MET A 1 -23.17 -18.40 -5.97
CA MET A 1 -21.72 -18.07 -6.04
C MET A 1 -21.56 -16.87 -6.97
N VAL A 2 -21.41 -15.67 -6.43
CA VAL A 2 -21.36 -14.43 -7.22
C VAL A 2 -19.98 -14.35 -7.86
N ARG A 3 -19.92 -14.46 -9.20
CA ARG A 3 -18.70 -14.28 -9.99
C ARG A 3 -18.24 -12.84 -9.82
N GLY A 4 -17.07 -12.65 -9.20
CA GLY A 4 -16.39 -11.36 -9.14
C GLY A 4 -16.23 -10.81 -10.54
N VAL A 5 -16.96 -9.74 -10.83
CA VAL A 5 -16.95 -9.07 -12.13
C VAL A 5 -15.57 -8.44 -12.31
N TYR A 6 -14.76 -9.06 -13.16
CA TYR A 6 -13.49 -8.51 -13.61
C TYR A 6 -13.80 -7.32 -14.53
N ILE A 7 -13.73 -6.10 -13.98
CA ILE A 7 -13.88 -4.87 -14.76
C ILE A 7 -12.50 -4.53 -15.34
N GLU A 8 -12.21 -5.07 -16.52
CA GLU A 8 -11.25 -4.48 -17.46
C GLU A 8 -11.85 -3.20 -18.02
N ARG A 9 -11.43 -2.06 -17.45
CA ARG A 9 -11.65 -0.74 -18.05
C ARG A 9 -10.30 -0.02 -18.07
N ALA A 10 -9.80 0.18 -19.29
CA ALA A 10 -8.66 0.99 -19.76
C ALA A 10 -7.24 0.66 -19.22
N PRO A 11 -6.25 0.36 -20.10
CA PRO A 11 -4.91 -0.05 -19.71
C PRO A 11 -3.88 1.07 -19.40
N SER A 12 -4.25 2.34 -19.22
CA SER A 12 -3.24 3.42 -19.12
C SER A 12 -3.27 4.34 -17.88
N GLU A 13 -4.21 4.20 -16.93
CA GLU A 13 -4.32 5.15 -15.79
C GLU A 13 -4.55 4.51 -14.41
N ARG A 14 -4.58 3.18 -14.30
CA ARG A 14 -4.83 2.52 -13.01
C ARG A 14 -3.59 2.51 -12.15
N LEU A 15 -3.54 3.43 -11.18
CA LEU A 15 -2.52 3.47 -10.15
C LEU A 15 -2.52 2.16 -9.34
N THR A 16 -1.48 1.35 -9.54
CA THR A 16 -1.30 0.05 -8.87
C THR A 16 -0.73 0.23 -7.48
N VAL A 17 -1.00 -0.74 -6.60
CA VAL A 17 -0.40 -0.77 -5.26
C VAL A 17 1.12 -0.77 -5.34
N SER A 18 1.72 -1.46 -6.33
CA SER A 18 3.18 -1.43 -6.51
C SER A 18 3.67 -0.01 -6.80
N ALA A 19 3.11 0.66 -7.81
CA ALA A 19 3.53 2.01 -8.19
C ALA A 19 3.29 3.03 -7.06
N SER A 20 2.18 2.87 -6.33
CA SER A 20 1.90 3.66 -5.13
C SER A 20 2.94 3.46 -4.03
N LEU A 21 3.35 2.21 -3.76
CA LEU A 21 4.34 1.89 -2.74
C LEU A 21 5.71 2.44 -3.13
N ASP A 22 6.12 2.28 -4.40
CA ASP A 22 7.37 2.85 -4.91
C ASP A 22 7.40 4.38 -4.70
N ARG A 23 6.29 5.08 -4.98
CA ARG A 23 6.15 6.52 -4.72
C ARG A 23 6.18 6.87 -3.23
N TYR A 24 5.45 6.12 -2.41
CA TYR A 24 5.42 6.32 -0.95
C TYR A 24 6.81 6.18 -0.33
N LEU A 25 7.57 5.15 -0.75
CA LEU A 25 8.92 4.91 -0.29
C LEU A 25 9.91 6.00 -0.74
N ALA A 26 9.66 6.63 -1.88
CA ALA A 26 10.51 7.71 -2.40
C ALA A 26 10.21 9.08 -1.78
N GLU A 27 8.93 9.39 -1.50
CA GLU A 27 8.51 10.73 -1.09
C GLU A 27 8.25 10.84 0.43
N VAL A 28 7.74 9.78 1.05
CA VAL A 28 7.21 9.82 2.44
C VAL A 28 8.11 9.07 3.41
N THR A 29 8.69 7.96 3.00
CA THR A 29 9.59 7.20 3.88
C THR A 29 10.87 7.96 4.25
N PRO A 30 11.55 8.71 3.36
CA PRO A 30 12.84 9.34 3.70
C PRO A 30 12.75 10.41 4.79
N ILE A 31 11.59 11.05 4.97
CA ILE A 31 11.37 12.05 6.02
C ILE A 31 11.16 11.43 7.41
N LYS A 32 11.04 10.10 7.53
CA LYS A 32 10.83 9.40 8.80
C LYS A 32 12.15 8.95 9.43
N LYS A 33 12.10 8.57 10.70
CA LYS A 33 13.26 8.00 11.42
C LYS A 33 13.82 6.76 10.67
N PRO A 34 15.15 6.56 10.60
CA PRO A 34 15.76 5.45 9.86
C PRO A 34 15.25 4.05 10.26
N THR A 35 14.91 3.87 11.53
CA THR A 35 14.30 2.63 12.04
C THR A 35 12.92 2.38 11.43
N THR A 36 12.11 3.42 11.32
CA THR A 36 10.80 3.38 10.64
C THR A 36 10.98 3.14 9.15
N GLN A 37 11.99 3.73 8.51
CA GLN A 37 12.25 3.54 7.08
C GLN A 37 12.48 2.07 6.72
N ARG A 38 13.41 1.41 7.41
CA ARG A 38 13.69 -0.03 7.22
C ARG A 38 12.44 -0.88 7.45
N ALA A 39 11.68 -0.53 8.47
CA ALA A 39 10.48 -1.26 8.81
C ALA A 39 9.36 -1.04 7.76
N GLU A 40 9.24 0.14 7.17
CA GLU A 40 8.31 0.40 6.06
C GLU A 40 8.70 -0.32 4.78
N GLN A 41 9.99 -0.40 4.46
CA GLN A 41 10.47 -1.15 3.29
C GLN A 41 10.05 -2.63 3.34
N VAL A 42 10.32 -3.32 4.46
CA VAL A 42 9.94 -4.74 4.65
C VAL A 42 8.42 -4.94 4.54
N ARG A 43 7.64 -3.99 5.05
CA ARG A 43 6.18 -4.04 4.96
C ARG A 43 5.69 -3.77 3.54
N ALA A 44 6.30 -2.82 2.85
CA ALA A 44 6.00 -2.52 1.45
C ALA A 44 6.28 -3.74 0.56
N GLU A 45 7.37 -4.48 0.77
CA GLU A 45 7.63 -5.73 0.04
C GLU A 45 6.56 -6.79 0.30
N THR A 46 6.13 -6.92 1.56
CA THR A 46 5.04 -7.83 1.95
C THR A 46 3.73 -7.44 1.24
N LEU A 47 3.36 -6.16 1.26
CA LEU A 47 2.16 -5.65 0.62
C LEU A 47 2.25 -5.77 -0.90
N ARG A 48 3.40 -5.48 -1.50
CA ARG A 48 3.66 -5.62 -2.94
C ARG A 48 3.49 -7.06 -3.41
N SER A 49 3.95 -8.03 -2.62
CA SER A 49 3.81 -9.46 -2.93
C SER A 49 2.34 -9.91 -2.97
N HIS A 50 1.49 -9.35 -2.12
CA HIS A 50 0.06 -9.70 -2.04
C HIS A 50 -0.82 -8.87 -2.98
N PHE A 51 -0.57 -7.56 -3.05
CA PHE A 51 -1.46 -6.59 -3.68
C PHE A 51 -0.86 -5.88 -4.89
N GLY A 52 0.43 -6.04 -5.18
CA GLY A 52 1.16 -5.18 -6.13
C GLY A 52 0.58 -5.14 -7.55
N LYS A 53 -0.04 -6.23 -7.99
CA LYS A 53 -0.69 -6.36 -9.31
C LYS A 53 -2.09 -5.72 -9.39
N TYR A 54 -2.68 -5.39 -8.25
CA TYR A 54 -4.02 -4.81 -8.20
C TYR A 54 -3.92 -3.29 -8.29
N SER A 55 -4.91 -2.68 -8.94
CA SER A 55 -5.13 -1.24 -8.83
C SER A 55 -5.59 -0.91 -7.41
N LEU A 56 -5.28 0.29 -6.91
CA LEU A 56 -5.79 0.76 -5.61
C LEU A 56 -7.31 0.62 -5.53
N ALA A 57 -8.02 1.02 -6.60
CA ALA A 57 -9.48 0.93 -6.68
C ALA A 57 -10.02 -0.51 -6.70
N ALA A 58 -9.20 -1.50 -7.05
CA ALA A 58 -9.61 -2.91 -7.02
C ALA A 58 -9.49 -3.52 -5.61
N ILE A 59 -8.82 -2.87 -4.67
CA ILE A 59 -8.65 -3.39 -3.31
C ILE A 59 -9.98 -3.33 -2.54
N THR A 60 -10.45 -4.50 -2.09
CA THR A 60 -11.68 -4.64 -1.32
C THR A 60 -11.39 -5.00 0.13
N ALA A 61 -12.35 -4.75 1.03
CA ALA A 61 -12.24 -5.13 2.44
C ALA A 61 -12.04 -6.65 2.64
N GLU A 62 -12.62 -7.48 1.77
CA GLU A 62 -12.48 -8.94 1.81
C GLU A 62 -11.03 -9.38 1.52
N MET A 63 -10.38 -8.76 0.54
CA MET A 63 -8.97 -9.05 0.24
C MET A 63 -8.05 -8.62 1.38
N VAL A 64 -8.36 -7.50 2.05
CA VAL A 64 -7.64 -7.03 3.24
C VAL A 64 -7.83 -8.00 4.42
N ALA A 65 -9.05 -8.49 4.64
CA ALA A 65 -9.32 -9.51 5.67
C ALA A 65 -8.55 -10.81 5.39
N THR A 66 -8.57 -11.28 4.14
CA THR A 66 -7.82 -12.47 3.71
C THR A 66 -6.32 -12.30 3.94
N PHE A 67 -5.76 -11.13 3.64
CA PHE A 67 -4.37 -10.81 3.93
C PHE A 67 -4.07 -10.85 5.43
N ARG A 68 -4.91 -10.22 6.26
CA ARG A 68 -4.79 -10.26 7.73
C ARG A 68 -4.74 -11.70 8.24
N ASP A 69 -5.70 -12.52 7.81
CA ASP A 69 -5.83 -13.91 8.27
C ASP A 69 -4.64 -14.75 7.80
N THR A 70 -4.15 -14.53 6.57
CA THR A 70 -2.94 -15.17 6.05
C THR A 70 -1.70 -14.80 6.88
N ARG A 71 -1.59 -13.54 7.34
CA ARG A 71 -0.45 -13.10 8.16
C ARG A 71 -0.51 -13.70 9.57
N LEU A 72 -1.69 -13.77 10.17
CA LEU A 72 -1.91 -14.42 11.46
C LEU A 72 -1.62 -15.92 11.40
N ALA A 73 -2.07 -16.60 10.34
CA ALA A 73 -1.79 -18.02 10.11
C ALA A 73 -0.28 -18.31 9.94
N LYS A 74 0.49 -17.35 9.43
CA LYS A 74 1.96 -17.40 9.36
C LYS A 74 2.66 -17.10 10.70
N GLY A 75 1.93 -17.04 11.81
CA GLY A 75 2.47 -16.82 13.15
C GLY A 75 2.92 -15.39 13.42
N LYS A 76 2.49 -14.40 12.62
CA LYS A 76 2.83 -12.99 12.87
C LYS A 76 2.02 -12.44 14.04
N SER A 77 2.69 -11.63 14.88
CA SER A 77 2.01 -10.95 15.99
C SER A 77 0.94 -9.99 15.48
N ASN A 78 -0.13 -9.81 16.26
CA ASN A 78 -1.19 -8.88 15.92
C ASN A 78 -0.67 -7.45 15.69
N SER A 79 0.34 -7.03 16.47
CA SER A 79 0.99 -5.73 16.30
C SER A 79 1.67 -5.59 14.93
N THR A 80 2.32 -6.65 14.43
CA THR A 80 2.92 -6.64 13.08
C THR A 80 1.86 -6.52 12.01
N VAL A 81 0.79 -7.31 12.09
CA VAL A 81 -0.30 -7.28 11.11
C VAL A 81 -1.00 -5.91 11.09
N ARG A 82 -1.23 -5.33 12.27
CA ARG A 82 -1.77 -3.96 12.39
C ARG A 82 -0.89 -2.92 11.71
N LEU A 83 0.44 -3.03 11.82
CA LEU A 83 1.36 -2.11 11.18
C LEU A 83 1.42 -2.29 9.65
N ASP A 84 1.29 -3.53 9.16
CA ASP A 84 1.17 -3.79 7.72
C ASP A 84 -0.11 -3.12 7.17
N LEU A 85 -1.23 -3.27 7.86
CA LEU A 85 -2.51 -2.66 7.50
C LEU A 85 -2.51 -1.13 7.64
N ALA A 86 -1.81 -0.59 8.64
CA ALA A 86 -1.65 0.85 8.80
C ALA A 86 -0.88 1.46 7.62
N LEU A 87 0.21 0.81 7.16
CA LEU A 87 0.93 1.26 5.96
C LEU A 87 0.03 1.22 4.72
N LEU A 88 -0.76 0.15 4.55
CA LEU A 88 -1.73 0.07 3.46
C LEU A 88 -2.78 1.19 3.53
N GLY A 89 -3.30 1.51 4.73
CA GLY A 89 -4.23 2.62 4.94
C GLY A 89 -3.60 3.98 4.60
N HIS A 90 -2.36 4.21 5.05
CA HIS A 90 -1.61 5.42 4.68
C HIS A 90 -1.43 5.52 3.17
N LEU A 91 -1.18 4.42 2.47
CA LEU A 91 -1.06 4.41 1.02
C LEU A 91 -2.32 4.99 0.35
N PHE A 92 -3.52 4.59 0.79
CA PHE A 92 -4.78 5.12 0.26
C PHE A 92 -4.96 6.61 0.53
N THR A 93 -4.52 7.10 1.68
CA THR A 93 -4.65 8.52 2.04
C THR A 93 -3.60 9.38 1.33
N THR A 94 -2.32 8.99 1.35
CA THR A 94 -1.23 9.85 0.88
C THR A 94 -1.18 9.91 -0.64
N VAL A 95 -1.44 8.80 -1.32
CA VAL A 95 -1.41 8.76 -2.79
C VAL A 95 -2.57 9.55 -3.40
N ASN A 96 -3.74 9.57 -2.75
CA ASN A 96 -4.90 10.34 -3.20
C ASN A 96 -4.73 11.85 -2.97
N LEU A 97 -3.81 12.27 -2.10
CA LEU A 97 -3.60 13.67 -1.73
C LEU A 97 -2.40 14.32 -2.42
N LEU A 98 -1.63 13.56 -3.21
CA LEU A 98 -0.47 14.09 -3.94
C LEU A 98 -0.87 14.41 -5.38
N PRO A 99 -1.13 15.69 -5.74
CA PRO A 99 -1.39 16.06 -7.12
C PRO A 99 -0.20 15.62 -7.99
N ALA A 100 -0.52 15.16 -9.20
CA ALA A 100 0.45 14.71 -10.19
C ALA A 100 1.18 15.90 -10.84
N ASN A 101 1.71 16.85 -10.07
CA ASN A 101 2.74 17.77 -10.54
C ASN A 101 3.32 18.64 -9.42
N GLY A 102 4.64 18.81 -9.46
CA GLY A 102 5.30 20.05 -9.02
C GLY A 102 5.61 20.17 -7.53
N ARG A 103 6.92 20.24 -7.25
CA ARG A 103 7.61 20.93 -6.16
C ARG A 103 6.73 21.82 -5.27
N GLN A 104 6.98 21.82 -3.96
CA GLN A 104 7.32 22.99 -3.13
C GLN A 104 8.01 22.46 -1.85
N GLU A 105 9.30 22.71 -1.69
CA GLU A 105 9.87 23.92 -1.07
C GLU A 105 9.94 23.75 0.45
N GLY A 106 11.15 23.94 0.99
CA GLY A 106 11.50 23.54 2.34
C GLY A 106 10.74 24.28 3.42
N ARG A 107 10.74 23.70 4.62
CA ARG A 107 10.86 24.42 5.89
C ARG A 107 10.91 23.47 7.08
N PHE A 108 11.99 23.66 7.83
CA PHE A 108 12.19 23.50 9.29
C PHE A 108 11.91 22.14 9.93
#